data_AF-A0A3S8WJU8-F1
#
_entry.id   AF-A0A3S8WJU8-F1
#
_cell.length_a   1.000
_cell.length_b   1.000
_cell.length_c   1.000
_cell.angle_alpha   90.00
_cell.angle_beta   90.00
_cell.angle_gamma   90.00
#
_symmetry.space_group_name_H-M   'P 1'
#
loop_
_entity.id
_entity.type
_entity.pdbx_description
1 polymer ?
#
loop_
_entity_poly.entity_id
_entity_poly.type
_entity_poly.pdbx_seq_one_letter_code
_entity_poly.pdbx_strand_id
1 'polypeptide(L)'
;MTALADYDQHGRVWDLDPATGLLSPASGPCHGFAHVPRQGGEYAAAALYASGPGTGTLWLQYGARRWDCAAVSVRQASLPDGTRRFTVSGAGRRGGEGLGKQAGDGPDLELPYPAPDPGAFDPAYDWTDALADDFFAWAADRLATPEARRALLEHFLAGFPAP
;
A
#
# COMPACT_ATOMS: atom_id res chain seq x y z
N MET A 1 -3.63 7.67 14.96
CA MET A 1 -2.21 7.71 14.60
C MET A 1 -1.78 6.27 14.43
N THR A 2 -1.42 5.90 13.21
CA THR A 2 -0.94 4.56 12.87
C THR A 2 0.55 4.69 12.58
N ALA A 3 1.39 4.21 13.51
CA ALA A 3 2.83 4.17 13.32
C ALA A 3 3.19 3.06 12.32
N LEU A 4 4.19 3.35 11.50
CA LEU A 4 4.32 2.84 10.15
C LEU A 4 5.83 2.90 9.84
N ALA A 5 6.53 1.81 9.50
CA ALA A 5 7.95 1.91 9.07
C ALA A 5 8.24 1.32 7.70
N ASP A 6 9.27 1.93 7.10
CA ASP A 6 9.80 1.68 5.77
C ASP A 6 10.41 0.26 5.67
N TYR A 7 9.97 -0.51 4.67
CA TYR A 7 10.53 -1.82 4.34
C TYR A 7 11.91 -1.72 3.66
N ASP A 8 12.17 -0.59 2.98
CA ASP A 8 13.33 -0.38 2.12
C ASP A 8 14.51 0.27 2.85
N GLN A 9 14.22 0.95 3.97
CA GLN A 9 15.22 1.58 4.81
C GLN A 9 14.89 1.32 6.28
N HIS A 10 15.48 0.24 6.83
CA HIS A 10 15.42 -0.25 8.22
C HIS A 10 15.71 0.77 9.35
N GLY A 11 15.68 2.09 9.10
CA GLY A 11 16.03 3.14 10.05
C GLY A 11 15.06 4.33 10.15
N ARG A 12 13.91 4.36 9.45
CA ARG A 12 12.94 5.48 9.57
C ARG A 12 11.51 5.01 9.84
N VAL A 13 10.95 5.50 10.94
CA VAL A 13 9.55 5.28 11.33
C VAL A 13 8.76 6.55 11.01
N TRP A 14 7.59 6.37 10.42
CA TRP A 14 6.61 7.40 10.08
C TRP A 14 5.30 7.13 10.82
N ASP A 15 4.50 8.15 11.10
CA ASP A 15 3.12 8.04 11.57
C ASP A 15 2.20 8.50 10.44
N LEU A 16 1.29 7.63 10.03
CA LEU A 16 0.25 7.94 9.07
C LEU A 16 -1.00 8.38 9.82
N ASP A 17 -1.53 9.53 9.44
CA ASP A 17 -2.89 9.93 9.77
C ASP A 17 -3.87 9.25 8.79
N PRO A 18 -4.67 8.26 9.22
CA PRO A 18 -5.58 7.54 8.32
C PRO A 18 -6.75 8.39 7.82
N ALA A 19 -7.02 9.55 8.44
CA ALA A 19 -8.09 10.44 8.02
C ALA A 19 -7.65 11.31 6.83
N THR A 20 -6.41 11.76 6.84
CA THR A 20 -5.87 12.71 5.85
C THR A 20 -4.94 12.06 4.85
N GLY A 21 -4.30 10.95 5.20
CA GLY A 21 -3.22 10.34 4.43
C GLY A 21 -1.89 11.07 4.55
N LEU A 22 -1.75 11.95 5.54
CA LEU A 22 -0.50 12.66 5.81
C LEU A 22 0.44 11.80 6.64
N LEU A 23 1.73 11.94 6.38
CA LEU A 23 2.81 11.24 7.05
C LEU A 23 3.65 12.23 7.87
N SER A 24 4.01 11.85 9.08
CA SER A 24 4.91 12.60 9.96
C SER A 24 6.03 11.69 10.50
N PRO A 25 7.22 12.21 10.82
CA PRO A 25 8.27 11.40 11.44
C PRO A 25 7.83 10.84 12.81
N ALA A 26 8.23 9.60 13.12
CA ALA A 26 7.89 8.91 14.36
C ALA A 26 9.06 8.06 14.90
N SER A 27 8.85 7.41 16.06
CA SER A 27 9.82 6.49 16.70
C SER A 27 9.08 5.37 17.45
N GLY A 28 9.61 4.14 17.42
CA GLY A 28 9.05 2.99 18.15
C GLY A 28 9.02 1.70 17.33
N PRO A 29 8.48 0.59 17.89
CA PRO A 29 8.24 -0.64 17.14
C PRO A 29 7.26 -0.40 16.00
N CYS A 30 7.48 -1.05 14.86
CA CYS A 30 6.79 -0.72 13.62
C CYS A 30 6.05 -1.89 12.98
N HIS A 31 5.01 -1.53 12.22
CA HIS A 31 4.30 -2.39 11.29
C HIS A 31 4.63 -1.87 9.87
N GLY A 32 4.95 -2.80 8.97
CA GLY A 32 5.65 -2.50 7.71
C GLY A 32 4.73 -1.92 6.66
N PHE A 33 5.23 -0.95 5.90
CA PHE A 33 4.61 -0.36 4.72
C PHE A 33 5.65 0.53 3.99
N ALA A 34 5.41 0.87 2.71
CA ALA A 34 6.29 1.75 1.92
C ALA A 34 5.58 3.02 1.43
N HIS A 35 6.37 4.08 1.21
CA HIS A 35 6.01 5.41 0.69
C HIS A 35 6.36 5.55 -0.81
N VAL A 36 5.73 6.51 -1.51
CA VAL A 36 6.30 7.10 -2.75
C VAL A 36 6.08 8.62 -2.77
N PRO A 37 7.13 9.47 -2.82
CA PRO A 37 7.02 10.86 -3.23
C PRO A 37 7.06 11.00 -4.76
N ARG A 38 6.56 12.11 -5.30
CA ARG A 38 6.69 12.47 -6.73
C ARG A 38 6.96 13.96 -6.94
N GLN A 39 7.99 14.34 -7.68
CA GLN A 39 8.26 15.74 -8.04
C GLN A 39 6.98 16.52 -8.41
N GLY A 40 6.68 17.63 -7.72
CA GLY A 40 5.63 18.58 -8.19
C GLY A 40 4.67 19.19 -7.16
N GLY A 41 4.61 18.76 -5.90
CA GLY A 41 4.06 19.59 -4.81
C GLY A 41 2.65 19.34 -4.26
N GLU A 42 1.87 18.36 -4.73
CA GLU A 42 0.69 17.85 -3.99
C GLU A 42 0.68 16.32 -3.94
N TYR A 43 0.59 15.74 -2.73
CA TYR A 43 0.77 14.31 -2.47
C TYR A 43 -0.46 13.64 -1.84
N ALA A 44 -0.82 12.48 -2.38
CA ALA A 44 -1.58 11.45 -1.67
C ALA A 44 -0.61 10.32 -1.32
N ALA A 45 -0.38 10.06 -0.03
CA ALA A 45 0.43 8.93 0.39
C ALA A 45 -0.27 7.61 0.05
N ALA A 46 0.48 6.62 -0.45
CA ALA A 46 0.01 5.25 -0.55
C ALA A 46 0.57 4.42 0.61
N ALA A 47 -0.24 3.54 1.20
CA ALA A 47 0.18 2.70 2.31
C ALA A 47 -0.59 1.37 2.35
N LEU A 48 0.06 0.29 2.75
CA LEU A 48 -0.58 -0.99 3.09
C LEU A 48 -0.17 -1.35 4.51
N TYR A 49 -1.12 -1.49 5.43
CA TYR A 49 -0.80 -1.64 6.85
C TYR A 49 -1.85 -2.42 7.64
N ALA A 50 -1.46 -3.00 8.77
CA ALA A 50 -2.39 -3.60 9.72
C ALA A 50 -2.75 -2.62 10.84
N SER A 51 -4.02 -2.59 11.25
CA SER A 51 -4.47 -1.76 12.38
C SER A 51 -5.68 -2.36 13.08
N GLY A 52 -5.86 -2.03 14.36
CA GLY A 52 -6.98 -2.47 15.20
C GLY A 52 -6.57 -3.54 16.22
N PRO A 53 -7.26 -3.62 17.37
CA PRO A 53 -6.96 -4.62 18.40
C PRO A 53 -7.36 -6.04 17.97
N GLY A 54 -6.71 -7.06 18.54
CA GLY A 54 -7.06 -8.46 18.34
C GLY A 54 -6.66 -8.99 16.96
N THR A 55 -7.64 -9.42 16.15
CA THR A 55 -7.40 -9.98 14.81
C THR A 55 -7.01 -8.93 13.77
N GLY A 56 -7.12 -7.64 14.11
CA GLY A 56 -6.73 -6.53 13.25
C GLY A 56 -7.52 -6.44 11.94
N THR A 57 -7.15 -5.47 11.10
CA THR A 57 -7.63 -5.33 9.73
C THR A 57 -6.48 -4.87 8.86
N LEU A 58 -6.34 -5.48 7.68
CA LEU A 58 -5.37 -5.08 6.68
C LEU A 58 -5.99 -3.98 5.81
N TRP A 59 -5.37 -2.81 5.80
CA TRP A 59 -5.84 -1.61 5.11
C TRP A 59 -4.90 -1.25 3.97
N LEU A 60 -5.45 -1.05 2.79
CA LEU A 60 -4.80 -0.30 1.71
C LEU A 60 -5.29 1.15 1.77
N GLN A 61 -4.40 2.13 1.66
CA GLN A 61 -4.73 3.55 1.70
C GLN A 61 -4.03 4.30 0.55
N TYR A 62 -4.74 5.27 -0.03
CA TYR A 62 -4.24 6.23 -1.00
C TYR A 62 -4.83 7.62 -0.69
N GLY A 63 -4.00 8.52 -0.18
CA GLY A 63 -4.45 9.79 0.40
C GLY A 63 -5.42 9.56 1.55
N ALA A 64 -6.56 10.26 1.54
CA ALA A 64 -7.62 10.11 2.54
C ALA A 64 -8.55 8.90 2.30
N ARG A 65 -8.35 8.14 1.21
CA ARG A 65 -9.18 6.98 0.86
C ARG A 65 -8.52 5.70 1.35
N ARG A 66 -9.27 4.83 2.01
CA ARG A 66 -8.78 3.53 2.50
C ARG A 66 -9.76 2.39 2.24
N TRP A 67 -9.24 1.19 2.09
CA TRP A 67 -9.98 -0.02 1.76
C TRP A 67 -9.61 -1.15 2.71
N ASP A 68 -10.63 -1.85 3.21
CA ASP A 68 -10.43 -3.12 3.89
C ASP A 68 -10.04 -4.17 2.84
N CYS A 69 -8.81 -4.67 2.95
CA CYS A 69 -8.26 -5.63 2.02
C CYS A 69 -9.03 -6.94 1.99
N ALA A 70 -9.86 -7.28 2.99
CA ALA A 70 -10.75 -8.44 2.91
C ALA A 70 -11.95 -8.21 1.98
N ALA A 71 -12.35 -6.95 1.76
CA ALA A 71 -13.58 -6.57 1.05
C ALA A 71 -13.35 -6.01 -0.36
N VAL A 72 -12.09 -5.87 -0.81
CA VAL A 72 -11.77 -5.30 -2.13
C VAL A 72 -10.98 -6.26 -3.02
N SER A 73 -11.05 -6.02 -4.33
CA SER A 73 -10.15 -6.59 -5.33
C SER A 73 -9.13 -5.53 -5.73
N VAL A 74 -7.85 -5.90 -5.67
CA VAL A 74 -6.73 -5.05 -6.10
C VAL A 74 -6.08 -5.72 -7.29
N ARG A 75 -5.83 -4.96 -8.35
CA ARG A 75 -5.20 -5.47 -9.57
C ARG A 75 -4.21 -4.47 -10.12
N GLN A 76 -3.15 -5.00 -10.72
CA GLN A 76 -2.21 -4.26 -11.54
C GLN A 76 -2.21 -4.88 -12.95
N ALA A 77 -2.10 -4.03 -13.96
CA ALA A 77 -1.91 -4.46 -15.35
C ALA A 77 -0.89 -3.56 -16.04
N SER A 78 0.04 -4.16 -16.77
CA SER A 78 0.93 -3.43 -17.67
C SER A 78 0.21 -3.11 -18.98
N LEU A 79 0.37 -1.89 -19.47
CA LEU A 79 -0.21 -1.41 -20.71
C LEU A 79 0.84 -1.42 -21.83
N PRO A 80 0.41 -1.48 -23.12
CA PRO A 80 1.34 -1.55 -24.26
C PRO A 80 2.29 -0.35 -24.40
N ASP A 81 1.95 0.80 -23.80
CA ASP A 81 2.74 2.03 -23.82
C ASP A 81 3.82 2.09 -22.72
N GLY A 82 4.02 1.00 -21.97
CA GLY A 82 4.98 0.92 -20.87
C GLY A 82 4.47 1.51 -19.55
N THR A 83 3.23 2.03 -19.52
CA THR A 83 2.59 2.42 -18.27
C THR A 83 2.00 1.22 -17.55
N ARG A 84 1.81 1.36 -16.24
CA ARG A 84 1.12 0.41 -15.38
C ARG A 84 -0.18 1.04 -14.90
N ARG A 85 -1.21 0.21 -14.75
CA ARG A 85 -2.51 0.60 -14.21
C ARG A 85 -2.78 -0.16 -12.93
N PHE A 86 -2.92 0.55 -11.82
CA PHE A 86 -3.37 0.02 -10.54
C PHE A 86 -4.86 0.31 -10.35
N THR A 87 -5.63 -0.71 -9.95
CA THR A 87 -7.07 -0.58 -9.72
C THR A 87 -7.49 -1.19 -8.39
N VAL A 88 -8.37 -0.50 -7.69
CA VAL A 88 -9.05 -1.01 -6.49
C VAL A 88 -10.55 -1.01 -6.74
N SER A 89 -11.16 -2.18 -6.63
CA SER A 89 -12.58 -2.41 -6.86
C SER A 89 -13.25 -2.94 -5.59
N GLY A 90 -14.29 -2.25 -5.15
CA GLY A 90 -15.01 -2.51 -3.91
C GLY A 90 -15.34 -1.18 -3.24
N ALA A 91 -16.07 -1.21 -2.13
CA ALA A 91 -16.43 0.01 -1.42
C ALA A 91 -15.27 0.47 -0.52
N GLY A 92 -14.67 1.61 -0.84
CA GLY A 92 -13.73 2.28 0.04
C GLY A 92 -14.39 3.11 1.13
N ARG A 93 -13.56 3.67 2.00
CA ARG A 93 -13.92 4.64 3.02
C ARG A 93 -13.08 5.91 2.85
N ARG A 94 -13.66 7.08 3.15
CA ARG A 94 -12.96 8.37 3.23
C ARG A 94 -13.28 9.03 4.57
N GLY A 95 -12.26 9.38 5.35
CA GLY A 95 -12.48 10.01 6.66
C GLY A 95 -13.35 9.22 7.63
N GLY A 96 -13.49 7.89 7.45
CA GLY A 96 -14.38 7.03 8.25
C GLY A 96 -15.76 6.78 7.64
N GLU A 97 -16.17 7.56 6.64
CA GLU A 97 -17.46 7.41 5.95
C GLU A 97 -17.33 6.44 4.76
N GLY A 98 -18.34 5.61 4.53
CA GLY A 98 -18.38 4.72 3.37
C GLY A 98 -18.63 5.50 2.08
N LEU A 99 -17.92 5.18 1.00
CA LEU A 99 -18.01 5.90 -0.27
C LEU A 99 -19.25 5.59 -1.13
N GLY A 100 -20.31 4.99 -0.55
CA GLY A 100 -21.62 4.86 -1.20
C GLY A 100 -21.58 4.29 -2.63
N LYS A 101 -20.88 3.17 -2.85
CA LYS A 101 -20.68 2.61 -4.18
C LYS A 101 -21.80 1.65 -4.56
N GLN A 102 -22.43 1.83 -5.73
CA GLN A 102 -23.43 0.91 -6.26
C GLN A 102 -22.79 -0.17 -7.16
N ALA A 103 -23.52 -1.28 -7.34
CA ALA A 103 -23.13 -2.31 -8.29
C ALA A 103 -23.21 -1.75 -9.73
N GLY A 104 -22.07 -1.62 -10.39
CA GLY A 104 -21.96 -1.05 -11.75
C GLY A 104 -21.08 0.20 -11.82
N ASP A 105 -20.78 0.83 -10.69
CA ASP A 105 -19.77 1.88 -10.63
C ASP A 105 -18.40 1.24 -10.87
N GLY A 106 -17.62 1.79 -11.82
CA GLY A 106 -16.26 1.36 -12.17
C GLY A 106 -15.29 1.32 -10.97
N PRO A 107 -13.98 1.11 -11.13
CA PRO A 107 -13.07 0.98 -9.99
C PRO A 107 -13.16 2.20 -9.05
N ASP A 108 -13.06 1.97 -7.74
CA ASP A 108 -13.11 3.06 -6.75
C ASP A 108 -11.83 3.91 -6.79
N LEU A 109 -10.72 3.26 -7.15
CA LEU A 109 -9.45 3.90 -7.49
C LEU A 109 -8.92 3.31 -8.79
N GLU A 110 -8.52 4.18 -9.71
CA GLU A 110 -7.73 3.84 -10.89
C GLU A 110 -6.55 4.81 -10.99
N LEU A 111 -5.33 4.28 -11.02
CA LEU A 111 -4.10 5.05 -11.05
C LEU A 111 -3.19 4.56 -12.18
N PRO A 112 -2.99 5.36 -13.24
CA PRO A 112 -1.91 5.13 -14.19
C PRO A 112 -0.59 5.67 -13.61
N TYR A 113 0.48 4.89 -13.71
CA TYR A 113 1.83 5.27 -13.30
C TYR A 113 2.88 4.65 -14.23
N PRO A 114 4.05 5.30 -14.44
CA PRO A 114 5.12 4.69 -15.22
C PRO A 114 5.64 3.44 -14.50
N ALA A 115 5.94 2.36 -15.23
CA ALA A 115 6.72 1.27 -14.66
C ALA A 115 8.08 1.80 -14.19
N PRO A 116 8.63 1.34 -13.05
CA PRO A 116 9.99 1.67 -12.69
C PRO A 116 10.96 1.25 -13.80
N ASP A 117 11.98 2.08 -14.05
CA ASP A 117 13.10 1.72 -14.92
C ASP A 117 14.04 0.82 -14.11
N PRO A 118 14.19 -0.48 -14.44
CA PRO A 118 15.02 -1.39 -13.68
C PRO A 118 16.52 -1.05 -13.76
N GLY A 119 16.92 -0.05 -14.56
CA GLY A 119 18.31 0.33 -14.72
C GLY A 119 19.16 -0.78 -15.35
N ALA A 120 20.48 -0.69 -15.18
CA ALA A 120 21.38 -1.74 -15.61
C ALA A 120 21.23 -2.98 -14.72
N PHE A 121 21.31 -4.17 -15.31
CA PHE A 121 21.23 -5.43 -14.56
C PHE A 121 22.28 -5.47 -13.44
N ASP A 122 21.81 -5.52 -12.20
CA ASP A 122 22.62 -5.74 -11.01
C ASP A 122 22.28 -7.12 -10.43
N PRO A 123 23.21 -8.10 -10.41
CA PRO A 123 22.96 -9.43 -9.86
C PRO A 123 22.78 -9.47 -8.33
N ALA A 124 23.07 -8.37 -7.62
CA ALA A 124 22.75 -8.21 -6.21
C ALA A 124 21.33 -7.63 -5.98
N TYR A 125 20.65 -7.20 -7.03
CA TYR A 125 19.30 -6.63 -7.01
C TYR A 125 18.32 -7.65 -7.61
N ASP A 126 17.53 -8.30 -6.76
CA ASP A 126 16.67 -9.39 -7.20
C ASP A 126 15.26 -8.91 -7.60
N TRP A 127 14.45 -9.83 -8.12
CA TRP A 127 13.10 -9.54 -8.61
C TRP A 127 12.13 -9.10 -7.50
N THR A 128 12.43 -9.42 -6.24
CA THR A 128 11.69 -8.99 -5.04
C THR A 128 11.98 -7.52 -4.75
N ASP A 129 13.23 -7.09 -4.89
CA ASP A 129 13.65 -5.69 -4.76
C ASP A 129 12.99 -4.84 -5.86
N ALA A 130 12.97 -5.34 -7.10
CA ALA A 130 12.28 -4.69 -8.22
C ALA A 130 10.75 -4.56 -8.04
N LEU A 131 10.12 -5.50 -7.30
CA LEU A 131 8.71 -5.39 -6.93
C LEU A 131 8.50 -4.44 -5.77
N ALA A 132 9.41 -4.40 -4.79
CA ALA A 132 9.35 -3.47 -3.68
C ALA A 132 9.44 -2.00 -4.16
N ASP A 133 10.28 -1.73 -5.16
CA ASP A 133 10.36 -0.43 -5.84
C ASP A 133 9.07 -0.06 -6.60
N ASP A 134 8.25 -1.05 -6.97
CA ASP A 134 6.89 -0.85 -7.48
C ASP A 134 5.83 -1.23 -6.43
N PHE A 135 5.64 -0.35 -5.44
CA PHE A 135 4.64 -0.53 -4.38
C PHE A 135 3.29 -1.04 -4.89
N PHE A 136 2.79 -0.51 -6.01
CA PHE A 136 1.48 -0.87 -6.54
C PHE A 136 1.47 -2.27 -7.16
N ALA A 137 2.55 -2.68 -7.83
CA ALA A 137 2.69 -4.05 -8.32
C ALA A 137 2.85 -5.05 -7.15
N TRP A 138 3.70 -4.74 -6.17
CA TRP A 138 3.86 -5.55 -4.97
C TRP A 138 2.54 -5.69 -4.19
N ALA A 139 1.83 -4.58 -3.97
CA ALA A 139 0.55 -4.61 -3.25
C ALA A 139 -0.50 -5.44 -3.99
N ALA A 140 -0.56 -5.34 -5.33
CA ALA A 140 -1.48 -6.16 -6.11
C ALA A 140 -1.16 -7.65 -6.01
N ASP A 141 0.12 -8.03 -6.04
CA ASP A 141 0.57 -9.42 -5.88
C ASP A 141 0.23 -9.96 -4.48
N ARG A 142 0.60 -9.24 -3.41
CA ARG A 142 0.35 -9.68 -2.03
C ARG A 142 -1.13 -9.72 -1.66
N LEU A 143 -1.97 -8.96 -2.36
CA LEU A 143 -3.42 -8.94 -2.17
C LEU A 143 -4.17 -9.83 -3.17
N ALA A 144 -3.49 -10.63 -4.00
CA ALA A 144 -4.14 -11.41 -5.04
C ALA A 144 -5.06 -12.52 -4.50
N THR A 145 -4.72 -13.13 -3.36
CA THR A 145 -5.46 -14.26 -2.79
C THR A 145 -5.86 -14.03 -1.32
N PRO A 146 -6.96 -14.65 -0.84
CA PRO A 146 -7.34 -14.60 0.57
C PRO A 146 -6.24 -15.09 1.52
N GLU A 147 -5.51 -16.14 1.12
CA GLU A 147 -4.44 -16.74 1.91
C GLU A 147 -3.24 -15.79 2.05
N ALA A 148 -2.85 -15.13 0.96
CA ALA A 148 -1.76 -14.14 0.97
C ALA A 148 -2.13 -12.92 1.83
N ARG A 149 -3.38 -12.45 1.73
CA ARG A 149 -3.90 -11.36 2.58
C ARG A 149 -3.84 -11.72 4.07
N ARG A 150 -4.26 -12.94 4.43
CA ARG A 150 -4.22 -13.42 5.82
C ARG A 150 -2.78 -13.52 6.32
N ALA A 151 -1.88 -14.13 5.55
CA ALA A 151 -0.47 -14.24 5.92
C ALA A 151 0.18 -12.86 6.10
N LEU A 152 -0.14 -11.90 5.22
CA LEU A 152 0.37 -10.54 5.34
C LEU A 152 -0.17 -9.82 6.59
N LEU A 153 -1.46 -9.98 6.91
CA LEU A 153 -2.06 -9.45 8.12
C LEU A 153 -1.39 -10.01 9.38
N GLU A 154 -1.21 -11.34 9.44
CA GLU A 154 -0.51 -12.00 10.56
C GLU A 154 0.92 -11.47 10.71
N HIS A 155 1.65 -11.36 9.60
CA HIS A 155 3.01 -10.83 9.59
C HIS A 155 3.08 -9.39 10.10
N PHE A 156 2.16 -8.54 9.64
CA PHE A 156 2.12 -7.14 10.06
C PHE A 156 1.72 -6.97 11.53
N LEU A 157 0.78 -7.77 12.03
CA LEU A 157 0.38 -7.76 13.45
C LEU A 157 1.47 -8.28 14.38
N ALA A 158 2.27 -9.25 13.93
CA ALA A 158 3.42 -9.73 14.70
C ALA A 158 4.49 -8.64 14.88
N GLY A 159 4.54 -7.68 13.97
CA GLY A 159 5.53 -6.60 13.96
C GLY A 159 6.91 -7.06 13.53
N PHE A 160 7.79 -6.10 13.24
CA PHE A 160 9.18 -6.39 12.92
C PHE A 160 10.01 -6.42 14.22
N PRO A 161 10.86 -7.44 14.42
CA PRO A 161 11.83 -7.38 15.51
C PRO A 161 12.72 -6.15 15.33
N ALA A 162 12.97 -5.43 16.43
CA ALA A 162 13.97 -4.37 16.42
C ALA A 162 15.35 -4.97 16.06
N PRO A 163 16.17 -4.28 15.24
CA PRO A 163 17.54 -4.71 14.99
C PRO A 163 18.37 -4.76 16.28
#